data_AF-A0A7V3HJC0-F1
#
_entry.id   AF-A0A7V3HJC0-F1
#
_cell.length_a   1.000
_cell.length_b   1.000
_cell.length_c   1.000
_cell.angle_alpha   90.00
_cell.angle_beta   90.00
_cell.angle_gamma   90.00
#
_symmetry.space_group_name_H-M   'P 1'
#
loop_
_entity.id
_entity.type
_entity.pdbx_description
1 polymer ?
#
loop_
_entity_poly.entity_id
_entity_poly.type
_entity_poly.pdbx_seq_one_letter_code
_entity_poly.pdbx_strand_id
1 'polypeptide(L)'
;MAEIIYFEEPGPQNTIPTLEAAKKRAQELGIKDIVVASTTGETGLLAARIFQGYNLVVVTHSTGFRKPDFQELTEENRQAIEKLGGKILTCTHAFGGIGRAVRRKLNTYQLEEIIAFTLRIFGEGMKVAVEITLMAADAGLIRTDREAIAIAGTGRGADTAIVVLPVNAQSFFDLRILEIIAKPRLH
;
A
#
# COMPACT_ATOMS: atom_id res chain seq x y z
N MET A 1 6.89 19.44 -15.37
CA MET A 1 5.46 19.23 -15.02
C MET A 1 5.34 17.82 -14.48
N ALA A 2 4.51 17.59 -13.46
CA ALA A 2 4.29 16.24 -12.96
C ALA A 2 3.48 15.43 -14.00
N GLU A 3 3.94 14.22 -14.29
CA GLU A 3 3.27 13.28 -15.20
C GLU A 3 2.44 12.29 -14.37
N ILE A 4 1.24 11.98 -14.85
CA ILE A 4 0.35 10.97 -14.27
C ILE A 4 0.08 9.88 -15.31
N ILE A 5 0.18 8.61 -14.89
CA ILE A 5 -0.12 7.47 -15.74
C ILE A 5 -1.54 6.97 -15.46
N TYR A 6 -2.34 6.86 -16.52
CA TYR A 6 -3.64 6.20 -16.46
C TYR A 6 -3.58 4.89 -17.25
N PHE A 7 -3.62 3.75 -16.55
CA PHE A 7 -3.68 2.43 -17.19
C PHE A 7 -5.08 2.15 -17.73
N GLU A 8 -5.19 1.44 -18.86
CA GLU A 8 -6.50 1.13 -19.45
C GLU A 8 -7.31 0.17 -18.56
N GLU A 9 -6.64 -0.85 -18.01
CA GLU A 9 -7.24 -1.88 -17.17
C GLU A 9 -6.48 -2.02 -15.83
N PRO A 10 -7.17 -2.40 -14.74
CA PRO A 10 -6.54 -2.70 -13.46
C PRO A 10 -5.76 -4.04 -13.49
N GLY A 11 -4.86 -4.23 -12.52
CA GLY A 11 -4.23 -5.53 -12.28
C GLY A 11 -2.70 -5.61 -12.45
N PRO A 12 -2.14 -6.84 -12.36
CA PRO A 12 -0.72 -7.06 -12.15
C PRO A 12 0.17 -6.71 -13.35
N GLN A 13 -0.38 -6.63 -14.56
CA GLN A 13 0.33 -6.18 -15.76
C GLN A 13 0.94 -4.77 -15.60
N ASN A 14 0.37 -3.96 -14.70
CA ASN A 14 0.82 -2.60 -14.45
C ASN A 14 1.92 -2.50 -13.37
N THR A 15 2.36 -3.62 -12.77
CA THR A 15 3.25 -3.61 -11.60
C THR A 15 4.58 -2.92 -11.86
N ILE A 16 5.27 -3.33 -12.92
CA ILE A 16 6.59 -2.75 -13.26
C ILE A 16 6.45 -1.27 -13.63
N PRO A 17 5.56 -0.87 -14.57
CA PRO A 17 5.34 0.54 -14.89
C PRO A 17 5.02 1.40 -13.66
N THR A 18 4.19 0.89 -12.74
CA THR A 18 3.83 1.59 -11.50
C THR A 18 5.04 1.80 -10.59
N LEU A 19 5.86 0.76 -10.38
CA LEU A 19 7.06 0.85 -9.54
C LEU A 19 8.11 1.78 -10.15
N GLU A 20 8.29 1.76 -11.46
CA GLU A 20 9.23 2.64 -12.18
C GLU A 20 8.79 4.11 -12.13
N ALA A 21 7.51 4.39 -12.37
CA ALA A 21 6.94 5.74 -12.26
C ALA A 21 7.07 6.28 -10.83
N ALA A 22 6.76 5.44 -9.83
CA ALA A 22 6.96 5.77 -8.43
C ALA A 22 8.44 6.06 -8.10
N LYS A 23 9.37 5.26 -8.63
CA LYS A 23 10.82 5.47 -8.45
C LYS A 23 11.28 6.80 -9.04
N LYS A 24 10.88 7.10 -10.28
CA LYS A 24 11.17 8.37 -10.95
C LYS A 24 10.66 9.53 -10.10
N ARG A 25 9.41 9.47 -9.64
CA ARG A 25 8.83 10.54 -8.83
C ARG A 25 9.53 10.71 -7.47
N ALA A 26 9.89 9.60 -6.83
CA ALA A 26 10.65 9.63 -5.58
C ALA A 26 12.00 10.35 -5.75
N GLN A 27 12.67 10.14 -6.89
CA GLN A 27 13.94 10.80 -7.20
C GLN A 27 13.75 12.30 -7.44
N GLU A 28 12.74 12.68 -8.21
CA GLU A 28 12.42 14.09 -8.51
C GLU A 28 12.10 14.91 -7.25
N LEU A 29 11.38 14.32 -6.31
CA LEU A 29 10.95 14.98 -5.07
C LEU A 29 11.92 14.76 -3.89
N GLY A 30 12.94 13.92 -4.05
CA GLY A 30 13.84 13.55 -2.95
C GLY A 30 13.16 12.72 -1.83
N ILE A 31 12.01 12.10 -2.11
CA ILE A 31 11.27 11.26 -1.16
C ILE A 31 12.03 9.95 -0.93
N LYS A 32 12.20 9.56 0.34
CA LYS A 32 12.93 8.33 0.72
C LYS A 32 12.05 7.23 1.29
N ASP A 33 10.87 7.56 1.82
CA ASP A 33 9.95 6.60 2.42
C ASP A 33 9.02 6.02 1.34
N ILE A 34 9.10 4.70 1.14
CA ILE A 34 8.32 3.97 0.14
C ILE A 34 7.55 2.86 0.84
N VAL A 35 6.24 2.81 0.64
CA VAL A 35 5.35 1.79 1.23
C VAL A 35 4.69 1.01 0.10
N VAL A 36 4.77 -0.31 0.12
CA VAL A 36 4.26 -1.17 -0.96
C VAL A 36 3.41 -2.30 -0.40
N ALA A 37 2.20 -2.46 -0.92
CA ALA A 37 1.37 -3.62 -0.61
C ALA A 37 1.91 -4.88 -1.30
N SER A 38 2.01 -5.99 -0.58
CA SER A 38 2.33 -7.29 -1.18
C SER A 38 1.77 -8.46 -0.38
N THR A 39 0.96 -9.30 -1.01
CA THR A 39 0.34 -10.46 -0.35
C THR A 39 1.30 -11.65 -0.27
N THR A 40 1.77 -12.16 -1.42
CA THR A 40 2.70 -13.31 -1.50
C THR A 40 4.17 -12.90 -1.42
N GLY A 41 4.46 -11.60 -1.53
CA GLY A 41 5.81 -11.05 -1.53
C GLY A 41 6.38 -10.74 -2.92
N GLU A 42 5.75 -11.17 -4.01
CA GLU A 42 6.28 -10.97 -5.38
C GLU A 42 6.48 -9.48 -5.72
N THR A 43 5.45 -8.66 -5.51
CA THR A 43 5.52 -7.20 -5.68
C THR A 43 6.52 -6.56 -4.73
N GLY A 44 6.58 -7.03 -3.47
CA GLY A 44 7.53 -6.56 -2.47
C GLY A 44 8.97 -6.83 -2.88
N LEU A 45 9.27 -8.00 -3.46
CA LEU A 45 10.60 -8.36 -3.95
C LEU A 45 11.00 -7.51 -5.16
N LEU A 46 10.09 -7.27 -6.11
CA LEU A 46 10.34 -6.35 -7.22
C LEU A 46 10.63 -4.93 -6.71
N ALA A 47 9.82 -4.45 -5.77
CA ALA A 47 10.05 -3.16 -5.13
C ALA A 47 11.41 -3.10 -4.42
N ALA A 48 11.81 -4.15 -3.69
CA ALA A 48 13.09 -4.20 -3.00
C ALA A 48 14.30 -4.10 -3.94
N ARG A 49 14.17 -4.62 -5.17
CA ARG A 49 15.20 -4.46 -6.21
C ARG A 49 15.23 -3.04 -6.77
N ILE A 50 14.08 -2.42 -7.02
CA ILE A 50 13.98 -1.08 -7.63
C ILE A 50 14.33 0.03 -6.63
N PHE A 51 13.95 -0.12 -5.37
CA PHE A 51 14.07 0.90 -4.32
C PHE A 51 15.28 0.68 -3.40
N GLN A 52 16.37 0.09 -3.91
CA GLN A 52 17.63 0.04 -3.16
C GLN A 52 18.09 1.44 -2.72
N GLY A 53 18.50 1.58 -1.46
CA GLY A 53 18.87 2.85 -0.83
C GLY A 53 17.70 3.74 -0.39
N TYR A 54 16.47 3.24 -0.46
CA TYR A 54 15.28 3.89 0.10
C TYR A 54 14.84 3.18 1.38
N ASN A 55 14.02 3.85 2.19
CA ASN A 55 13.31 3.19 3.28
C ASN A 55 12.07 2.49 2.70
N LEU A 56 12.24 1.24 2.27
CA LEU A 56 11.16 0.43 1.74
C LEU A 56 10.45 -0.35 2.86
N VAL A 57 9.14 -0.17 2.95
CA VAL A 57 8.24 -0.92 3.84
C VAL A 57 7.27 -1.73 2.98
N VAL A 58 7.40 -3.06 3.00
CA VAL A 58 6.49 -3.99 2.34
C VAL A 58 5.41 -4.40 3.35
N VAL A 59 4.17 -4.00 3.10
CA VAL A 59 3.03 -4.29 3.96
C VAL A 59 2.28 -5.51 3.43
N THR A 60 2.17 -6.54 4.26
CA THR A 60 1.49 -7.80 3.91
C THR A 60 0.11 -7.88 4.52
N HIS A 61 -0.66 -8.89 4.11
CA HIS A 61 -1.88 -9.24 4.83
C HIS A 61 -1.58 -9.64 6.28
N SER A 62 -2.49 -9.31 7.19
CA SER A 62 -2.46 -9.80 8.56
C SER A 62 -2.43 -11.34 8.58
N THR A 63 -1.62 -11.95 9.45
CA THR A 63 -1.71 -13.40 9.69
C THR A 63 -3.15 -13.75 10.09
N GLY A 64 -3.74 -14.75 9.44
CA GLY A 64 -5.15 -15.09 9.64
C GLY A 64 -6.11 -14.53 8.57
N PHE A 65 -5.66 -13.67 7.64
CA PHE A 65 -6.54 -13.01 6.68
C PHE A 65 -7.29 -14.00 5.76
N ARG A 66 -6.55 -14.93 5.15
CA ARG A 66 -7.12 -15.97 4.27
C ARG A 66 -7.77 -17.11 5.06
N LYS A 67 -7.11 -17.57 6.13
CA LYS A 67 -7.58 -18.61 7.06
C LYS A 67 -6.81 -18.48 8.38
N PRO A 68 -7.32 -19.01 9.52
CA PRO A 68 -6.63 -18.96 10.81
C PRO A 68 -5.18 -19.45 10.73
N ASP A 69 -4.29 -18.78 11.48
CA ASP A 69 -2.87 -19.13 11.65
C ASP A 69 -2.05 -19.27 10.36
N PHE A 70 -2.50 -18.62 9.28
CA PHE A 70 -1.86 -18.69 7.98
C PHE A 70 -1.39 -17.31 7.51
N GLN A 71 -0.14 -17.26 7.05
CA GLN A 71 0.45 -16.10 6.38
C GLN A 71 0.67 -16.43 4.90
N GLU A 72 0.27 -15.50 4.02
CA GLU A 72 0.34 -15.66 2.57
C GLU A 72 1.72 -15.28 2.01
N LEU A 73 2.46 -14.41 2.70
CA LEU A 73 3.85 -14.11 2.38
C LEU A 73 4.68 -15.38 2.53
N THR A 74 5.35 -15.78 1.45
CA THR A 74 6.22 -16.96 1.47
C THR A 74 7.54 -16.64 2.17
N GLU A 75 8.16 -17.66 2.78
CA GLU A 75 9.42 -17.50 3.50
C GLU A 75 10.57 -17.15 2.53
N GLU A 76 10.54 -17.69 1.31
CA GLU A 76 11.52 -17.39 0.27
C GLU A 76 11.48 -15.91 -0.12
N ASN A 77 10.28 -15.35 -0.32
CA ASN A 77 10.12 -13.93 -0.63
C ASN A 77 10.45 -13.04 0.56
N ARG A 78 10.08 -13.45 1.78
CA ARG A 78 10.47 -12.75 3.02
C ARG A 78 11.98 -12.54 3.08
N GLN A 79 12.73 -13.65 3.01
CA GLN A 79 14.18 -13.62 3.11
C GLN A 79 14.80 -12.80 1.97
N ALA A 80 14.26 -12.91 0.75
CA ALA A 80 14.75 -12.16 -0.39
C ALA A 80 14.52 -10.64 -0.25
N ILE A 81 13.38 -10.22 0.29
CA ILE A 81 13.07 -8.80 0.57
C ILE A 81 13.99 -8.25 1.66
N GLU A 82 14.12 -8.97 2.78
CA GLU A 82 14.94 -8.55 3.93
C GLU A 82 16.42 -8.48 3.56
N LYS A 83 16.92 -9.44 2.76
CA LYS A 83 18.29 -9.43 2.24
C LYS A 83 18.59 -8.20 1.37
N LEU A 84 17.59 -7.65 0.70
CA LEU A 84 17.72 -6.42 -0.08
C LEU A 84 17.48 -5.15 0.76
N GLY A 85 17.30 -5.29 2.08
CA GLY A 85 17.11 -4.19 3.02
C GLY A 85 15.66 -3.71 3.17
N GLY A 86 14.70 -4.40 2.55
CA GLY A 86 13.28 -4.08 2.71
C GLY A 86 12.79 -4.48 4.11
N LYS A 87 11.97 -3.63 4.72
CA LYS A 87 11.28 -3.94 5.99
C LYS A 87 9.92 -4.57 5.68
N ILE A 88 9.53 -5.59 6.42
CA ILE A 88 8.22 -6.23 6.26
C ILE A 88 7.33 -5.86 7.44
N LEU A 89 6.12 -5.39 7.15
CA LEU A 89 5.08 -5.13 8.13
C LEU A 89 3.91 -6.09 7.93
N THR A 90 3.66 -6.91 8.93
CA THR A 90 2.47 -7.77 9.02
C THR A 90 1.68 -7.33 10.25
N CYS A 91 0.55 -6.67 10.04
CA CYS A 91 -0.32 -6.23 11.14
C CYS A 91 -1.79 -6.16 10.68
N THR A 92 -2.69 -5.81 11.60
CA THR A 92 -4.11 -5.63 11.30
C THR A 92 -4.31 -4.54 10.25
N HIS A 93 -5.18 -4.81 9.27
CA HIS A 93 -5.54 -3.84 8.25
C HIS A 93 -6.26 -2.63 8.89
N ALA A 94 -5.81 -1.41 8.59
CA ALA A 94 -6.39 -0.19 9.15
C ALA A 94 -7.89 -0.02 8.83
N PHE A 95 -8.35 -0.44 7.65
CA PHE A 95 -9.78 -0.48 7.28
C PHE A 95 -10.42 -1.86 7.46
N GLY A 96 -9.90 -2.66 8.38
CA GLY A 96 -10.39 -4.01 8.69
C GLY A 96 -10.76 -4.15 10.16
N GLY A 97 -9.75 -4.17 11.02
CA GLY A 97 -9.90 -4.22 12.47
C GLY A 97 -10.99 -5.15 13.02
N ILE A 98 -11.52 -4.76 14.18
CA ILE A 98 -12.67 -5.42 14.82
C ILE A 98 -13.96 -5.13 14.06
N GLY A 99 -14.11 -3.97 13.39
CA GLY A 99 -15.35 -3.68 12.69
C GLY A 99 -15.63 -4.64 11.53
N ARG A 100 -14.61 -5.22 10.88
CA ARG A 100 -14.82 -6.35 9.96
C ARG A 100 -15.51 -7.55 10.63
N ALA A 101 -15.20 -7.83 11.91
CA ALA A 101 -15.87 -8.88 12.66
C ALA A 101 -17.33 -8.51 12.94
N VAL A 102 -17.60 -7.25 13.31
CA VAL A 102 -18.97 -6.72 13.52
C VAL A 102 -19.79 -6.86 12.25
N ARG A 103 -19.28 -6.39 11.11
CA ARG A 103 -19.93 -6.55 9.79
C ARG A 103 -20.27 -8.00 9.49
N ARG A 104 -19.31 -8.92 9.63
CA ARG A 104 -19.51 -10.34 9.30
C ARG A 104 -20.52 -11.01 10.23
N LYS A 105 -20.51 -10.68 11.52
CA LYS A 105 -21.36 -11.31 12.52
C LYS A 105 -22.78 -10.77 12.51
N LEU A 106 -22.94 -9.46 12.34
CA LEU A 106 -24.22 -8.75 12.45
C LEU A 106 -24.79 -8.31 11.11
N ASN A 107 -24.09 -8.53 9.99
CA ASN A 107 -24.48 -8.11 8.64
C ASN A 107 -24.81 -6.61 8.56
N THR A 108 -23.92 -5.77 9.08
CA THR A 108 -24.08 -4.30 9.17
C THR A 108 -22.87 -3.56 8.61
N TYR A 109 -22.98 -2.25 8.38
CA TYR A 109 -21.88 -1.40 7.89
C TYR A 109 -21.03 -0.84 9.04
N GLN A 110 -19.76 -0.57 8.76
CA GLN A 110 -18.83 0.06 9.71
C GLN A 110 -18.12 1.26 9.06
N LEU A 111 -17.70 2.22 9.89
CA LEU A 111 -17.17 3.50 9.44
C LEU A 111 -15.95 3.33 8.53
N GLU A 112 -15.00 2.49 8.92
CA GLU A 112 -13.78 2.23 8.17
C GLU A 112 -14.06 1.57 6.81
N GLU A 113 -15.15 0.81 6.70
CA GLU A 113 -15.57 0.22 5.43
C GLU A 113 -16.25 1.26 4.53
N ILE A 114 -17.03 2.19 5.09
CA ILE A 114 -17.60 3.31 4.32
C ILE A 114 -16.46 4.13 3.72
N ILE A 115 -15.45 4.49 4.52
CA ILE A 115 -14.24 5.19 4.05
C ILE A 115 -13.54 4.38 2.94
N ALA A 116 -13.36 3.08 3.14
CA ALA A 116 -12.74 2.21 2.14
C ALA A 116 -13.53 2.18 0.83
N PHE A 117 -14.87 2.13 0.87
CA PHE A 117 -15.71 2.21 -0.32
C PHE A 117 -15.63 3.58 -1.00
N THR A 118 -15.55 4.67 -0.24
CA THR A 118 -15.34 6.01 -0.79
C THR A 118 -14.00 6.10 -1.53
N LEU A 119 -12.91 5.58 -0.96
CA LEU A 119 -11.60 5.56 -1.62
C LEU A 119 -11.58 4.69 -2.88
N ARG A 120 -12.36 3.60 -2.91
CA ARG A 120 -12.51 2.73 -4.09
C ARG A 120 -13.17 3.40 -5.28
N ILE A 121 -13.80 4.57 -5.12
CA ILE A 121 -14.25 5.38 -6.26
C ILE A 121 -13.06 5.75 -7.18
N PHE A 122 -11.84 5.81 -6.63
CA PHE A 122 -10.60 5.98 -7.39
C PHE A 122 -9.96 4.66 -7.87
N GLY A 123 -10.48 3.49 -7.44
CA GLY A 123 -9.95 2.15 -7.68
C GLY A 123 -9.52 1.43 -6.38
N GLU A 124 -9.44 0.10 -6.41
CA GLU A 124 -9.01 -0.72 -5.26
C GLU A 124 -7.62 -0.33 -4.77
N GLY A 125 -6.68 -0.08 -5.70
CA GLY A 125 -5.32 0.34 -5.37
C GLY A 125 -5.25 1.63 -4.56
N MET A 126 -6.15 2.61 -4.79
CA MET A 126 -6.17 3.85 -4.00
C MET A 126 -6.50 3.58 -2.53
N LYS A 127 -7.58 2.81 -2.29
CA LYS A 127 -7.97 2.42 -0.93
C LYS A 127 -6.82 1.71 -0.23
N VAL A 128 -6.17 0.76 -0.90
CA VAL A 128 -5.08 -0.01 -0.32
C VAL A 128 -3.85 0.85 -0.06
N ALA A 129 -3.50 1.77 -0.97
CA ALA A 129 -2.38 2.69 -0.80
C ALA A 129 -2.55 3.54 0.47
N VAL A 130 -3.74 4.08 0.71
CA VAL A 130 -4.04 4.82 1.95
C VAL A 130 -3.97 3.90 3.17
N GLU A 131 -4.55 2.70 3.09
CA GLU A 131 -4.58 1.73 4.20
C GLU A 131 -3.17 1.34 4.67
N ILE A 132 -2.26 1.00 3.74
CA ILE A 132 -0.89 0.59 4.07
C ILE A 132 -0.05 1.76 4.59
N THR A 133 -0.33 3.00 4.17
CA THR A 133 0.33 4.19 4.70
C THR A 133 0.03 4.36 6.20
N LEU A 134 -1.24 4.24 6.59
CA LEU A 134 -1.64 4.32 8.00
C LEU A 134 -0.96 3.21 8.82
N MET A 135 -0.99 1.97 8.32
CA MET A 135 -0.35 0.83 8.98
C MET A 135 1.16 1.06 9.18
N ALA A 136 1.86 1.56 8.16
CA ALA A 136 3.28 1.83 8.23
C ALA A 136 3.62 2.99 9.19
N ALA A 137 2.78 4.03 9.24
CA ALA A 137 2.93 5.16 10.16
C ALA A 137 2.69 4.73 11.62
N ASP A 138 1.63 3.95 11.88
CA ASP A 138 1.32 3.42 13.22
C ASP A 138 2.41 2.49 13.74
N ALA A 139 3.09 1.76 12.86
CA ALA A 139 4.23 0.92 13.20
C ALA A 139 5.55 1.71 13.40
N GLY A 140 5.57 3.03 13.18
CA GLY A 140 6.76 3.87 13.26
C GLY A 140 7.80 3.58 12.16
N LEU A 141 7.40 2.93 11.06
CA LEU A 141 8.31 2.56 9.98
C LEU A 141 8.52 3.67 8.95
N ILE A 142 7.62 4.65 8.92
CA ILE A 142 7.71 5.91 8.17
C ILE A 142 7.38 7.08 9.09
N ARG A 143 7.84 8.28 8.75
CA ARG A 143 7.55 9.50 9.52
C ARG A 143 6.32 10.23 8.98
N THR A 144 5.62 10.95 9.85
CA THR A 144 4.42 11.73 9.53
C THR A 144 4.69 13.20 9.21
N ASP A 145 5.94 13.65 9.39
CA ASP A 145 6.38 15.04 9.14
C ASP A 145 7.06 15.23 7.77
N ARG A 146 7.04 14.21 6.92
CA ARG A 146 7.59 14.24 5.56
C ARG A 146 6.77 13.36 4.62
N GLU A 147 6.88 13.66 3.34
CA GLU A 147 6.19 12.93 2.28
C GLU A 147 6.72 11.49 2.14
N ALA A 148 5.82 10.59 1.75
CA ALA A 148 6.11 9.21 1.40
C ALA A 148 5.44 8.87 0.06
N ILE A 149 5.88 7.78 -0.58
CA ILE A 149 5.17 7.19 -1.70
C ILE A 149 4.51 5.90 -1.25
N ALA A 150 3.22 5.75 -1.54
CA ALA A 150 2.46 4.53 -1.29
C ALA A 150 2.08 3.88 -2.61
N ILE A 151 2.31 2.57 -2.71
CA ILE A 151 2.12 1.77 -3.93
C ILE A 151 1.27 0.55 -3.61
N ALA A 152 0.21 0.35 -4.38
CA ALA A 152 -0.71 -0.77 -4.20
C ALA A 152 -1.37 -1.14 -5.54
N GLY A 153 -2.25 -2.14 -5.53
CA GLY A 153 -2.92 -2.61 -6.74
C GLY A 153 -4.24 -3.31 -6.52
N THR A 154 -4.85 -3.70 -7.63
CA THR A 154 -6.14 -4.40 -7.68
C THR A 154 -5.93 -5.91 -7.77
N GLY A 155 -6.41 -6.66 -6.78
CA GLY A 155 -6.32 -8.12 -6.73
C GLY A 155 -4.90 -8.66 -6.49
N ARG A 156 -4.00 -8.47 -7.47
CA ARG A 156 -2.56 -8.81 -7.39
C ARG A 156 -1.72 -7.73 -8.07
N GLY A 157 -0.45 -7.66 -7.69
CA GLY A 157 0.48 -6.69 -8.27
C GLY A 157 0.26 -5.28 -7.76
N ALA A 158 0.76 -4.31 -8.52
CA ALA A 158 0.56 -2.89 -8.27
C ALA A 158 0.04 -2.21 -9.55
N ASP A 159 -0.95 -1.33 -9.40
CA ASP A 159 -1.48 -0.51 -10.49
C ASP A 159 -1.70 0.95 -10.08
N THR A 160 -1.48 1.27 -8.80
CA THR A 160 -1.74 2.58 -8.21
C THR A 160 -0.54 3.02 -7.37
N ALA A 161 -0.09 4.27 -7.57
CA ALA A 161 0.94 4.89 -6.75
C ALA A 161 0.59 6.36 -6.47
N ILE A 162 0.82 6.82 -5.25
CA ILE A 162 0.52 8.17 -4.79
C ILE A 162 1.69 8.76 -3.99
N VAL A 163 1.82 10.09 -4.04
CA VAL A 163 2.58 10.84 -3.03
C VAL A 163 1.60 11.20 -1.92
N VAL A 164 1.98 10.92 -0.68
CA VAL A 164 1.12 11.08 0.50
C VAL A 164 1.91 11.71 1.64
N LEU A 165 1.27 12.60 2.39
CA LEU A 165 1.73 12.98 3.72
C LEU A 165 1.07 12.04 4.75
N PRO A 166 1.84 11.11 5.35
CA PRO A 166 1.29 10.12 6.27
C PRO A 166 0.80 10.74 7.57
N VAL A 167 -0.17 10.07 8.19
CA VAL A 167 -0.62 10.33 9.56
C VAL A 167 -0.86 8.99 10.25
N ASN A 168 -0.94 9.00 11.59
CA ASN A 168 -1.40 7.85 12.34
C ASN A 168 -2.91 7.64 12.16
N ALA A 169 -3.41 6.41 12.32
CA ALA A 169 -4.82 6.10 12.06
C ALA A 169 -5.81 6.92 12.90
N GLN A 170 -5.45 7.26 14.14
CA GLN A 170 -6.26 8.12 15.01
C GLN A 170 -6.44 9.56 14.50
N SER A 171 -5.57 10.00 13.58
CA SER A 171 -5.59 11.31 12.92
C SER A 171 -5.94 11.19 11.44
N PHE A 172 -6.64 10.13 11.03
CA PHE A 172 -6.90 9.77 9.63
C PHE A 172 -7.31 10.95 8.73
N PHE A 173 -8.19 11.83 9.22
CA PHE A 173 -8.72 12.95 8.42
C PHE A 173 -7.70 14.06 8.14
N ASP A 174 -6.52 14.02 8.76
CA ASP A 174 -5.40 14.91 8.46
C ASP A 174 -4.49 14.35 7.35
N LEU A 175 -4.73 13.11 6.89
CA LEU A 175 -3.98 12.51 5.77
C LEU A 175 -4.17 13.33 4.50
N ARG A 176 -3.08 13.59 3.78
CA ARG A 176 -3.13 14.30 2.50
C ARG A 176 -2.55 13.47 1.38
N ILE A 177 -3.38 13.13 0.40
CA ILE A 177 -2.91 12.64 -0.89
C ILE A 177 -2.47 13.87 -1.68
N LEU A 178 -1.17 13.99 -1.91
CA LEU A 178 -0.56 15.17 -2.53
C LEU A 178 -0.54 15.05 -4.04
N GLU A 179 -0.23 13.85 -4.54
CA GLU A 179 -0.17 13.56 -5.98
C GLU A 179 -0.62 12.13 -6.27
N ILE A 180 -1.19 11.93 -7.46
CA ILE A 180 -1.41 10.61 -8.03
C ILE A 180 -0.36 10.41 -9.13
N ILE A 181 0.47 9.38 -8.97
CA ILE A 181 1.56 9.06 -9.91
C ILE A 181 1.04 8.14 -11.01
N ALA A 182 0.31 7.10 -10.61
CA ALA A 182 -0.32 6.17 -11.53
C ALA A 182 -1.61 5.62 -10.92
N LYS A 183 -2.61 5.33 -11.76
CA LYS A 183 -3.77 4.51 -11.39
C LYS A 183 -4.49 3.94 -12.63
N PRO A 184 -5.33 2.90 -12.50
CA PRO A 184 -6.24 2.52 -13.57
C PRO A 184 -7.23 3.65 -13.92
N ARG A 185 -7.55 3.80 -15.20
CA ARG A 185 -8.59 4.70 -15.70
C ARG A 185 -9.97 4.16 -15.34
N LEU A 186 -10.15 2.85 -15.51
CA LEU A 186 -11.38 2.10 -15.21
C LEU A 186 -11.14 1.21 -13.98
N HIS A 187 -12.18 1.03 -13.18
CA HIS A 187 -12.18 0.23 -11.94
C HIS A 187 -13.16 -0.93 -12.04
#